data_AF-A0A2V9RFC1-F1
#
_entry.id   AF-A0A2V9RFC1-F1
#
_cell.length_a   1.000
_cell.length_b   1.000
_cell.length_c   1.000
_cell.angle_alpha   90.00
_cell.angle_beta   90.00
_cell.angle_gamma   90.00
#
_symmetry.space_group_name_H-M   'P 1'
#
loop_
_entity.id
_entity.type
_entity.pdbx_description
1 polymer ?
#
loop_
_entity_poly.entity_id
_entity_poly.type
_entity_poly.pdbx_seq_one_letter_code
_entity_poly.pdbx_strand_id
1 'polypeptide(L)'
;DQTQPGRIPTLIPHWTVKKAIQAGADCLKLLLYYSPFEPESIKEIKHAFVARVGAECELYEVPFFLEFVGYDLAGGNEKGIEFAKKKPEVVAKSMEEFSKPDYFVDVLKVEIPVNMQFVEGARANKDGKVAYSKKEAMAHFRRAADVATKPFIYLSAGVSDDQFRESLELAIETGVNFAGVLCGRATWKDGIPVYSRQGIKAFEDWLNDRGVKNIKALNEVLKGAQPWYAKYGGLEKIQKKGSNLS
;
A
#
# COMPACT_ATOMS: atom_id res chain seq x y z
N ASP A 1 -6.43 17.16 2.84
CA ASP A 1 -6.09 17.71 4.16
C ASP A 1 -6.30 16.63 5.23
N GLN A 2 -5.36 16.40 6.14
CA GLN A 2 -5.49 15.39 7.21
C GLN A 2 -6.09 15.95 8.51
N THR A 3 -6.28 17.28 8.58
CA THR A 3 -6.69 17.98 9.81
C THR A 3 -8.20 18.06 9.98
N GLN A 4 -8.97 17.75 8.92
CA GLN A 4 -10.42 17.79 8.92
C GLN A 4 -11.04 16.39 9.03
N PRO A 5 -12.19 16.23 9.71
CA PRO A 5 -12.95 14.99 9.73
C PRO A 5 -13.17 14.45 8.30
N GLY A 6 -13.00 13.15 8.14
CA GLY A 6 -13.14 12.49 6.85
C GLY A 6 -11.89 12.57 5.96
N ARG A 7 -10.89 13.41 6.25
CA ARG A 7 -9.64 13.52 5.46
C ARG A 7 -9.91 13.59 3.94
N ILE A 8 -10.87 14.43 3.53
CA ILE A 8 -11.38 14.49 2.15
C ILE A 8 -10.21 14.69 1.17
N PRO A 9 -10.11 13.83 0.12
CA PRO A 9 -8.98 13.88 -0.79
C PRO A 9 -9.08 15.09 -1.73
N THR A 10 -7.91 15.54 -2.18
CA THR A 10 -7.77 16.61 -3.17
C THR A 10 -6.75 16.18 -4.21
N LEU A 11 -6.99 16.50 -5.48
CA LEU A 11 -6.00 16.31 -6.53
C LEU A 11 -4.97 17.44 -6.50
N ILE A 12 -3.80 17.22 -7.10
CA ILE A 12 -2.81 18.27 -7.29
C ILE A 12 -3.41 19.30 -8.28
N PRO A 13 -3.60 20.56 -7.89
CA PRO A 13 -4.13 21.59 -8.78
C PRO A 13 -3.28 21.64 -10.05
N HIS A 14 -3.90 21.55 -11.22
CA HIS A 14 -3.29 21.52 -12.57
C HIS A 14 -2.82 20.18 -13.13
N TRP A 15 -2.81 19.08 -12.36
CA TRP A 15 -2.54 17.75 -12.91
C TRP A 15 -3.83 17.03 -13.31
N THR A 16 -3.75 16.31 -14.43
CA THR A 16 -4.77 15.41 -14.94
C THR A 16 -4.09 14.11 -15.35
N VAL A 17 -4.85 13.03 -15.56
CA VAL A 17 -4.30 11.76 -16.07
C VAL A 17 -3.61 11.98 -17.41
N LYS A 18 -4.25 12.72 -18.33
CA LYS A 18 -3.66 13.08 -19.63
C LYS A 18 -2.30 13.77 -19.49
N LYS A 19 -2.18 14.75 -18.59
CA LYS A 19 -0.92 15.48 -18.37
C LYS A 19 0.16 14.58 -17.78
N ALA A 20 -0.21 13.66 -16.88
CA ALA A 20 0.73 12.69 -16.33
C ALA A 20 1.29 11.76 -17.43
N ILE A 21 0.43 11.25 -18.31
CA ILE A 21 0.84 10.42 -19.46
C ILE A 21 1.75 11.22 -20.41
N GLN A 22 1.39 12.47 -20.73
CA GLN A 22 2.21 13.35 -21.57
C GLN A 22 3.59 13.65 -20.95
N ALA A 23 3.70 13.58 -19.63
CA ALA A 23 4.97 13.69 -18.90
C ALA A 23 5.74 12.36 -18.79
N GLY A 24 5.25 11.28 -19.39
CA GLY A 24 5.91 9.97 -19.45
C GLY A 24 5.53 9.01 -18.32
N ALA A 25 4.39 9.20 -17.64
CA ALA A 25 3.94 8.27 -16.60
C ALA A 25 3.41 6.95 -17.20
N ASP A 26 3.92 5.81 -16.72
CA ASP A 26 3.44 4.47 -17.08
C ASP A 26 2.17 4.05 -16.32
N CYS A 27 1.89 4.71 -15.19
CA CYS A 27 0.72 4.44 -14.37
C CYS A 27 0.31 5.70 -13.60
N LEU A 28 -0.94 5.71 -13.14
CA LEU A 28 -1.47 6.74 -12.27
C LEU A 28 -1.65 6.18 -10.88
N LYS A 29 -1.28 6.98 -9.88
CA LYS A 29 -1.40 6.60 -8.48
C LYS A 29 -2.19 7.64 -7.71
N LEU A 30 -3.18 7.19 -6.94
CA LEU A 30 -3.98 8.04 -6.06
C LEU A 30 -3.81 7.60 -4.60
N LEU A 31 -3.62 8.55 -3.68
CA LEU A 31 -3.71 8.29 -2.23
C LEU A 31 -5.12 8.61 -1.73
N LEU A 32 -5.69 7.70 -0.94
CA LEU A 32 -6.93 7.91 -0.21
C LEU A 32 -6.74 7.57 1.27
N TYR A 33 -7.04 8.51 2.17
CA TYR A 33 -7.31 8.12 3.55
C TYR A 33 -8.72 7.56 3.62
N TYR A 34 -8.89 6.36 4.14
CA TYR A 34 -10.20 5.69 4.13
C TYR A 34 -10.40 4.84 5.37
N SER A 35 -11.62 4.85 5.89
CA SER A 35 -12.06 3.84 6.85
C SER A 35 -13.45 3.35 6.44
N PRO A 36 -13.68 2.02 6.41
CA PRO A 36 -14.99 1.47 6.08
C PRO A 36 -16.06 1.81 7.13
N PHE A 37 -15.65 2.39 8.26
CA PHE A 37 -16.52 2.78 9.38
C PHE A 37 -16.87 4.28 9.38
N GLU A 38 -16.46 5.02 8.34
CA GLU A 38 -16.88 6.41 8.17
C GLU A 38 -18.40 6.51 7.90
N PRO A 39 -19.04 7.63 8.25
CA PRO A 39 -20.41 7.89 7.85
C PRO A 39 -20.58 7.77 6.33
N GLU A 40 -21.74 7.29 5.89
CA GLU A 40 -22.00 7.04 4.47
C GLU A 40 -21.75 8.28 3.60
N SER A 41 -22.19 9.46 4.06
CA SER A 41 -21.98 10.73 3.35
C SER A 41 -20.51 11.06 3.08
N ILE A 42 -19.59 10.62 3.95
CA ILE A 42 -18.14 10.80 3.76
C ILE A 42 -17.60 9.71 2.81
N LYS A 43 -18.07 8.47 2.94
CA LYS A 43 -17.68 7.37 2.05
C LYS A 43 -18.09 7.64 0.61
N GLU A 44 -19.31 8.10 0.38
CA GLU A 44 -19.82 8.44 -0.96
C GLU A 44 -18.97 9.50 -1.68
N ILE A 45 -18.52 10.53 -0.97
CA ILE A 45 -17.61 11.54 -1.53
C ILE A 45 -16.31 10.89 -2.01
N LYS A 46 -15.74 9.98 -1.20
CA LYS A 46 -14.49 9.28 -1.52
C LYS A 46 -14.66 8.27 -2.64
N HIS A 47 -15.75 7.51 -2.64
CA HIS A 47 -16.09 6.56 -3.68
C HIS A 47 -16.26 7.28 -5.02
N ALA A 48 -17.04 8.36 -5.06
CA ALA A 48 -17.20 9.18 -6.27
C ALA A 48 -15.87 9.80 -6.73
N PHE A 49 -15.02 10.23 -5.79
CA PHE A 49 -13.71 10.78 -6.11
C PHE A 49 -12.80 9.74 -6.78
N VAL A 50 -12.71 8.52 -6.23
CA VAL A 50 -11.95 7.42 -6.81
C VAL A 50 -12.52 7.02 -8.17
N ALA A 51 -13.84 6.86 -8.29
CA ALA A 51 -14.50 6.47 -9.54
C ALA A 51 -14.24 7.48 -10.68
N ARG A 52 -14.20 8.79 -10.38
CA ARG A 52 -13.87 9.83 -11.37
C ARG A 52 -12.44 9.70 -11.89
N VAL A 53 -11.47 9.47 -11.00
CA VAL A 53 -10.06 9.26 -11.40
C VAL A 53 -9.90 7.95 -12.16
N GLY A 54 -10.58 6.89 -11.71
CA GLY A 54 -10.59 5.60 -12.39
C GLY A 54 -11.16 5.68 -13.81
N ALA A 55 -12.29 6.39 -13.98
CA ALA A 55 -12.87 6.63 -15.31
C ALA A 55 -11.93 7.42 -16.23
N GLU A 56 -11.17 8.39 -15.70
CA GLU A 56 -10.14 9.10 -16.46
C GLU A 56 -8.99 8.15 -16.85
N CYS A 57 -8.57 7.24 -15.97
CA CYS A 57 -7.55 6.23 -16.27
C CYS A 57 -8.02 5.23 -17.34
N GLU A 58 -9.27 4.76 -17.25
CA GLU A 58 -9.87 3.87 -18.25
C GLU A 58 -9.96 4.55 -19.62
N LEU A 59 -10.36 5.83 -19.67
CA LEU A 59 -10.42 6.61 -20.92
C LEU A 59 -9.07 6.70 -21.63
N TYR A 60 -7.98 6.87 -20.88
CA TYR A 60 -6.63 6.96 -21.43
C TYR A 60 -5.86 5.64 -21.42
N GLU A 61 -6.53 4.53 -21.08
CA GLU A 61 -5.99 3.17 -21.06
C GLU A 61 -4.66 3.05 -20.27
N VAL A 62 -4.59 3.72 -19.12
CA VAL A 62 -3.40 3.75 -18.26
C VAL A 62 -3.68 3.02 -16.93
N PRO A 63 -2.75 2.18 -16.43
CA PRO A 63 -2.95 1.46 -15.17
C PRO A 63 -3.21 2.39 -13.98
N PHE A 64 -4.27 2.09 -13.22
CA PHE A 64 -4.66 2.82 -12.03
C PHE A 64 -4.27 2.08 -10.73
N PHE A 65 -3.34 2.67 -9.98
CA PHE A 65 -2.91 2.23 -8.66
C PHE A 65 -3.62 3.03 -7.58
N LEU A 66 -4.51 2.38 -6.84
CA LEU A 66 -5.16 3.02 -5.68
C LEU A 66 -4.42 2.65 -4.39
N GLU A 67 -3.84 3.67 -3.74
CA GLU A 67 -3.32 3.54 -2.38
C GLU A 67 -4.36 4.00 -1.37
N PHE A 68 -4.69 3.15 -0.40
CA PHE A 68 -5.49 3.56 0.74
C PHE A 68 -4.77 3.32 2.06
N VAL A 69 -4.96 4.26 2.98
CA VAL A 69 -4.38 4.25 4.32
C VAL A 69 -5.49 4.38 5.34
N GLY A 70 -5.57 3.39 6.23
CA GLY A 70 -6.49 3.35 7.35
C GLY A 70 -6.13 4.38 8.41
N TYR A 71 -7.12 4.87 9.14
CA TYR A 71 -6.90 5.77 10.26
C TYR A 71 -7.98 5.63 11.34
N ASP A 72 -7.67 6.05 12.57
CA ASP A 72 -8.64 6.02 13.66
C ASP A 72 -9.56 7.24 13.56
N LEU A 73 -10.87 6.98 13.41
CA LEU A 73 -11.89 8.03 13.33
C LEU A 73 -11.99 8.85 14.63
N ALA A 74 -11.57 8.28 15.76
CA ALA A 74 -11.53 8.98 17.04
C ALA A 74 -10.28 9.88 17.21
N GLY A 75 -9.40 9.97 16.20
CA GLY A 75 -8.19 10.80 16.28
C GLY A 75 -7.09 10.23 17.18
N GLY A 76 -7.03 8.90 17.32
CA GLY A 76 -6.04 8.18 18.12
C GLY A 76 -4.68 8.00 17.44
N ASN A 77 -3.77 7.28 18.11
CA ASN A 77 -2.46 6.93 17.56
C ASN A 77 -2.55 5.71 16.64
N GLU A 78 -2.41 5.90 15.33
CA GLU A 78 -2.46 4.81 14.34
C GLU A 78 -1.28 3.82 14.43
N LYS A 79 -0.25 4.13 15.23
CA LYS A 79 0.84 3.20 15.54
C LYS A 79 0.63 2.44 16.85
N GLY A 80 -0.40 2.80 17.63
CA GLY A 80 -0.69 2.21 18.94
C GLY A 80 -1.39 0.85 18.84
N ILE A 81 -1.38 0.12 19.96
CA ILE A 81 -1.98 -1.22 20.06
C ILE A 81 -3.50 -1.21 19.83
N GLU A 82 -4.19 -0.14 20.23
CA GLU A 82 -5.64 -0.02 20.05
C GLU A 82 -6.02 0.08 18.56
N PHE A 83 -5.27 0.86 17.78
CA PHE A 83 -5.49 0.88 16.34
C PHE A 83 -5.01 -0.42 15.68
N ALA A 84 -3.94 -1.05 16.19
CA ALA A 84 -3.53 -2.36 15.71
C ALA A 84 -4.73 -3.32 15.74
N LYS A 85 -5.42 -3.50 16.88
CA LYS A 85 -6.60 -4.39 16.97
C LYS A 85 -7.67 -4.12 15.89
N LYS A 86 -7.86 -2.87 15.47
CA LYS A 86 -8.83 -2.47 14.42
C LYS A 86 -8.28 -2.64 12.99
N LYS A 87 -6.96 -2.52 12.81
CA LYS A 87 -6.29 -2.45 11.50
C LYS A 87 -6.63 -3.60 10.55
N PRO A 88 -6.69 -4.88 10.97
CA PRO A 88 -7.02 -5.98 10.06
C PRO A 88 -8.36 -5.80 9.35
N GLU A 89 -9.38 -5.34 10.09
CA GLU A 89 -10.72 -5.15 9.54
C GLU A 89 -10.78 -3.93 8.62
N VAL A 90 -10.12 -2.84 9.01
CA VAL A 90 -9.99 -1.64 8.16
C VAL A 90 -9.35 -1.99 6.82
N VAL A 91 -8.22 -2.72 6.83
CA VAL A 91 -7.51 -3.09 5.59
C VAL A 91 -8.35 -4.04 4.74
N ALA A 92 -8.89 -5.12 5.31
CA ALA A 92 -9.65 -6.11 4.55
C ALA A 92 -10.91 -5.49 3.90
N LYS A 93 -11.72 -4.74 4.65
CA LYS A 93 -12.92 -4.10 4.08
C LYS A 93 -12.60 -3.01 3.07
N SER A 94 -11.46 -2.33 3.19
CA SER A 94 -11.01 -1.38 2.17
C SER A 94 -10.60 -2.10 0.88
N MET A 95 -9.90 -3.23 0.99
CA MET A 95 -9.55 -4.08 -0.14
C MET A 95 -10.80 -4.63 -0.84
N GLU A 96 -11.79 -5.09 -0.07
CA GLU A 96 -13.08 -5.55 -0.57
C GLU A 96 -13.83 -4.45 -1.33
N GLU A 97 -13.93 -3.25 -0.74
CA GLU A 97 -14.61 -2.11 -1.36
C GLU A 97 -13.97 -1.74 -2.70
N PHE A 98 -12.67 -1.43 -2.69
CA PHE A 98 -11.99 -0.91 -3.88
C PHE A 98 -11.59 -1.99 -4.90
N SER A 99 -11.95 -3.25 -4.64
CA SER A 99 -11.92 -4.33 -5.63
C SER A 99 -13.11 -4.29 -6.60
N LYS A 100 -14.16 -3.52 -6.31
CA LYS A 100 -15.34 -3.40 -7.17
C LYS A 100 -14.99 -2.78 -8.53
N PRO A 101 -15.68 -3.20 -9.61
CA PRO A 101 -15.40 -2.73 -10.97
C PRO A 101 -15.67 -1.23 -11.15
N ASP A 102 -16.58 -0.63 -10.37
CA ASP A 102 -17.01 0.77 -10.49
C ASP A 102 -15.87 1.79 -10.33
N TYR A 103 -14.74 1.37 -9.76
CA TYR A 103 -13.57 2.21 -9.51
C TYR A 103 -12.49 2.14 -10.58
N PHE A 104 -12.57 1.19 -11.53
CA PHE A 104 -11.54 0.97 -12.55
C PHE A 104 -10.11 0.84 -11.98
N VAL A 105 -9.97 0.27 -10.77
CA VAL A 105 -8.66 0.06 -10.15
C VAL A 105 -8.01 -1.20 -10.74
N ASP A 106 -6.75 -1.08 -11.13
CA ASP A 106 -5.94 -2.18 -11.65
C ASP A 106 -5.10 -2.83 -10.56
N VAL A 107 -4.49 -2.02 -9.67
CA VAL A 107 -3.63 -2.50 -8.59
C VAL A 107 -3.95 -1.79 -7.28
N LEU A 108 -4.17 -2.56 -6.22
CA LEU A 108 -4.36 -2.04 -4.87
C LEU A 108 -2.99 -1.89 -4.19
N LYS A 109 -2.63 -0.67 -3.77
CA LYS A 109 -1.47 -0.44 -2.90
C LYS A 109 -1.96 -0.36 -1.45
N VAL A 110 -1.68 -1.40 -0.68
CA VAL A 110 -2.36 -1.64 0.60
C VAL A 110 -1.38 -1.69 1.77
N GLU A 111 -1.87 -1.39 2.96
CA GLU A 111 -1.11 -1.61 4.19
C GLU A 111 -0.98 -3.10 4.52
N ILE A 112 0.09 -3.44 5.25
CA ILE A 112 0.14 -4.71 5.98
C ILE A 112 -1.00 -4.73 7.00
N PRO A 113 -1.86 -5.78 7.05
CA PRO A 113 -3.07 -5.80 7.88
C PRO A 113 -2.79 -5.88 9.38
N VAL A 114 -1.56 -6.20 9.77
CA VAL A 114 -1.10 -6.27 11.17
C VAL A 114 0.04 -5.30 11.42
N ASN A 115 0.24 -4.93 12.68
CA ASN A 115 1.47 -4.25 13.11
C ASN A 115 2.38 -5.26 13.82
N MET A 116 3.51 -5.60 13.19
CA MET A 116 4.48 -6.57 13.71
C MET A 116 5.04 -6.22 15.10
N GLN A 117 4.94 -4.97 15.54
CA GLN A 117 5.29 -4.58 16.92
C GLN A 117 4.38 -5.20 17.99
N PHE A 118 3.20 -5.70 17.60
CA PHE A 118 2.21 -6.29 18.50
C PHE A 118 1.86 -7.74 18.14
N VAL A 119 2.69 -8.40 17.33
CA VAL A 119 2.57 -9.84 17.05
C VAL A 119 3.43 -10.59 18.06
N GLU A 120 2.84 -11.60 18.70
CA GLU A 120 3.55 -12.46 19.65
C GLU A 120 4.77 -13.14 18.99
N GLY A 121 5.94 -13.00 19.61
CA GLY A 121 7.19 -13.61 19.15
C GLY A 121 7.84 -12.95 17.92
N ALA A 122 7.27 -11.86 17.38
CA ALA A 122 7.89 -11.12 16.28
C ALA A 122 9.16 -10.39 16.74
N ARG A 123 10.18 -10.34 15.87
CA ARG A 123 11.44 -9.61 16.09
C ARG A 123 11.18 -8.11 16.28
N ALA A 124 10.17 -7.55 15.62
CA ALA A 124 9.73 -6.17 15.79
C ALA A 124 9.01 -5.91 17.13
N ASN A 125 8.53 -6.93 17.84
CA ASN A 125 7.89 -6.79 19.15
C ASN A 125 8.96 -6.62 20.24
N LYS A 126 9.33 -5.37 20.51
CA LYS A 126 10.34 -5.02 21.53
C LYS A 126 9.76 -4.78 22.92
N ASP A 127 8.49 -4.40 22.99
CA ASP A 127 7.83 -3.96 24.23
C ASP A 127 7.03 -5.08 24.91
N GLY A 128 6.95 -6.27 24.30
CA GLY A 128 6.24 -7.44 24.83
C GLY A 128 4.71 -7.34 24.79
N LYS A 129 4.15 -6.21 24.32
CA LYS A 129 2.70 -6.04 24.19
C LYS A 129 2.19 -6.85 23.00
N VAL A 130 1.03 -7.49 23.16
CA VAL A 130 0.47 -8.40 22.15
C VAL A 130 -0.95 -7.97 21.81
N ALA A 131 -1.21 -7.76 20.53
CA ALA A 131 -2.55 -7.63 19.97
C ALA A 131 -3.02 -8.92 19.30
N TYR A 132 -2.08 -9.75 18.82
CA TYR A 132 -2.37 -11.02 18.15
C TYR A 132 -1.23 -12.02 18.36
N SER A 133 -1.59 -13.29 18.50
CA SER A 133 -0.68 -14.42 18.28
C SER A 133 -0.17 -14.44 16.83
N LYS A 134 0.93 -15.16 16.57
CA LYS A 134 1.41 -15.38 15.18
C LYS A 134 0.32 -16.00 14.29
N LYS A 135 -0.47 -16.94 14.82
CA LYS A 135 -1.55 -17.61 14.09
C LYS A 135 -2.67 -16.63 13.69
N GLU A 136 -3.09 -15.75 14.59
CA GLU A 136 -4.07 -14.71 14.30
C GLU A 136 -3.54 -13.71 13.27
N ALA A 137 -2.26 -13.32 13.37
CA ALA A 137 -1.64 -12.45 12.39
C ALA A 137 -1.67 -13.06 10.97
N MET A 138 -1.32 -14.33 10.83
CA MET A 138 -1.43 -15.06 9.56
C MET A 138 -2.89 -15.13 9.06
N ALA A 139 -3.86 -15.33 9.95
CA ALA A 139 -5.28 -15.32 9.58
C ALA A 139 -5.73 -13.96 9.03
N HIS A 140 -5.24 -12.86 9.61
CA HIS A 140 -5.50 -11.51 9.10
C HIS A 140 -4.89 -11.27 7.71
N PHE A 141 -3.68 -11.78 7.47
CA PHE A 141 -3.07 -11.77 6.12
C PHE A 141 -3.94 -12.51 5.10
N ARG A 142 -4.38 -13.74 5.40
CA ARG A 142 -5.26 -14.52 4.49
C ARG A 142 -6.55 -13.77 4.20
N ARG A 143 -7.26 -13.34 5.26
CA ARG A 143 -8.53 -12.62 5.11
C ARG A 143 -8.41 -11.40 4.21
N ALA A 144 -7.36 -10.59 4.37
CA ALA A 144 -7.16 -9.41 3.53
C ALA A 144 -6.86 -9.78 2.07
N ALA A 145 -6.10 -10.84 1.82
CA ALA A 145 -5.80 -11.30 0.46
C ALA A 145 -7.02 -11.95 -0.25
N ASP A 146 -7.85 -12.68 0.50
CA ASP A 146 -9.01 -13.42 -0.02
C ASP A 146 -10.12 -12.50 -0.53
N VAL A 147 -10.32 -11.34 0.11
CA VAL A 147 -11.34 -10.37 -0.31
C VAL A 147 -10.91 -9.48 -1.48
N ALA A 148 -9.61 -9.44 -1.80
CA ALA A 148 -9.14 -8.70 -2.97
C ALA A 148 -9.55 -9.44 -4.24
N THR A 149 -10.06 -8.75 -5.26
CA THR A 149 -10.24 -9.34 -6.61
C THR A 149 -9.20 -8.81 -7.61
N LYS A 150 -8.42 -7.81 -7.20
CA LYS A 150 -7.33 -7.19 -7.96
C LYS A 150 -5.96 -7.63 -7.42
N PRO A 151 -4.89 -7.60 -8.24
CA PRO A 151 -3.52 -7.66 -7.76
C PRO A 151 -3.30 -6.56 -6.72
N PHE A 152 -2.54 -6.89 -5.67
CA PHE A 152 -2.22 -5.92 -4.64
C PHE A 152 -0.74 -5.96 -4.28
N ILE A 153 -0.21 -4.81 -3.87
CA ILE A 153 1.17 -4.64 -3.42
C ILE A 153 1.17 -3.99 -2.04
N TYR A 154 2.18 -4.31 -1.23
CA TYR A 154 2.29 -3.73 0.10
C TYR A 154 3.05 -2.39 0.11
N LEU A 155 2.60 -1.49 0.98
CA LEU A 155 3.30 -0.26 1.34
C LEU A 155 3.96 -0.39 2.71
N SER A 156 5.09 0.29 2.93
CA SER A 156 5.87 0.17 4.17
C SER A 156 5.38 1.05 5.33
N ALA A 157 4.44 1.97 5.11
CA ALA A 157 3.85 2.86 6.13
C ALA A 157 4.86 3.65 7.01
N GLY A 158 6.14 3.70 6.65
CA GLY A 158 7.19 4.37 7.42
C GLY A 158 7.79 3.54 8.56
N VAL A 159 7.53 2.23 8.65
CA VAL A 159 8.25 1.32 9.55
C VAL A 159 9.75 1.23 9.16
N SER A 160 10.57 0.58 9.98
CA SER A 160 11.96 0.28 9.61
C SER A 160 12.03 -0.75 8.47
N ASP A 161 13.16 -0.81 7.77
CA ASP A 161 13.44 -1.86 6.78
C ASP A 161 13.25 -3.26 7.39
N ASP A 162 13.86 -3.51 8.55
CA ASP A 162 13.79 -4.81 9.22
C ASP A 162 12.35 -5.23 9.57
N GLN A 163 11.55 -4.30 10.09
CA GLN A 163 10.14 -4.56 10.40
C GLN A 163 9.33 -4.83 9.12
N PHE A 164 9.62 -4.11 8.04
CA PHE A 164 8.92 -4.30 6.78
C PHE A 164 9.26 -5.66 6.15
N ARG A 165 10.54 -6.03 6.10
CA ARG A 165 10.98 -7.35 5.62
C ARG A 165 10.38 -8.48 6.44
N GLU A 166 10.35 -8.35 7.78
CA GLU A 166 9.67 -9.32 8.64
C GLU A 166 8.18 -9.46 8.34
N SER A 167 7.50 -8.35 8.02
CA SER A 167 6.09 -8.38 7.64
C SER A 167 5.86 -9.15 6.34
N LEU A 168 6.76 -8.98 5.36
CA LEU A 168 6.70 -9.68 4.07
C LEU A 168 7.05 -11.16 4.22
N GLU A 169 8.03 -11.51 5.05
CA GLU A 169 8.34 -12.92 5.38
C GLU A 169 7.11 -13.63 5.94
N LEU A 170 6.36 -12.99 6.86
CA LEU A 170 5.13 -13.57 7.40
C LEU A 170 4.02 -13.68 6.33
N ALA A 171 3.93 -12.70 5.42
CA ALA A 171 3.00 -12.75 4.29
C ALA A 171 3.31 -13.97 3.38
N ILE A 172 4.59 -14.18 3.06
CA ILE A 172 5.08 -15.31 2.26
C ILE A 172 4.81 -16.64 2.99
N GLU A 173 5.14 -16.74 4.28
CA GLU A 173 4.86 -17.92 5.11
C GLU A 173 3.36 -18.23 5.16
N THR A 174 2.51 -17.20 5.13
CA THR A 174 1.06 -17.34 5.11
C THR A 174 0.54 -17.89 3.77
N GLY A 175 1.28 -17.67 2.68
CA GLY A 175 0.90 -18.05 1.32
C GLY A 175 0.02 -17.02 0.61
N VAL A 176 0.05 -15.74 1.01
CA VAL A 176 -0.76 -14.70 0.35
C VAL A 176 -0.18 -14.31 -1.01
N ASN A 177 -1.05 -14.06 -1.98
CA ASN A 177 -0.68 -13.77 -3.37
C ASN A 177 -0.43 -12.27 -3.63
N PHE A 178 0.39 -11.63 -2.78
CA PHE A 178 0.79 -10.24 -3.01
C PHE A 178 1.75 -10.15 -4.20
N ALA A 179 1.58 -9.11 -5.02
CA ALA A 179 2.26 -8.94 -6.30
C ALA A 179 3.60 -8.18 -6.22
N GLY A 180 4.00 -7.77 -5.01
CA GLY A 180 5.20 -6.97 -4.77
C GLY A 180 4.96 -5.84 -3.78
N VAL A 181 5.75 -4.78 -3.89
CA VAL A 181 5.73 -3.64 -2.96
C VAL A 181 5.94 -2.32 -3.68
N LEU A 182 5.42 -1.24 -3.10
CA LEU A 182 5.87 0.12 -3.37
C LEU A 182 6.40 0.69 -2.06
N CYS A 183 7.70 0.46 -1.83
CA CYS A 183 8.42 0.87 -0.64
C CYS A 183 9.20 2.17 -0.87
N GLY A 184 9.15 3.07 0.11
CA GLY A 184 9.94 4.30 0.09
C GLY A 184 10.75 4.47 1.36
N ARG A 185 10.12 5.04 2.40
CA ARG A 185 10.79 5.42 3.65
C ARG A 185 11.59 4.30 4.31
N ALA A 186 11.10 3.06 4.31
CA ALA A 186 11.88 1.95 4.89
C ALA A 186 13.24 1.76 4.20
N THR A 187 13.40 2.13 2.93
CA THR A 187 14.66 2.01 2.19
C THR A 187 15.60 3.21 2.39
N TRP A 188 15.08 4.45 2.40
CA TRP A 188 15.93 5.66 2.31
C TRP A 188 15.79 6.69 3.45
N LYS A 189 14.82 6.55 4.37
CA LYS A 189 14.55 7.60 5.38
C LYS A 189 15.74 7.91 6.29
N ASP A 190 16.56 6.90 6.58
CA ASP A 190 17.70 7.04 7.50
C ASP A 190 18.86 7.82 6.87
N GLY A 191 18.83 8.06 5.55
CA GLY A 191 19.75 8.98 4.87
C GLY A 191 19.35 10.46 4.99
N ILE A 192 18.11 10.77 5.38
CA ILE A 192 17.65 12.18 5.51
C ILE A 192 18.43 12.94 6.59
N PRO A 193 18.71 12.38 7.79
CA PRO A 193 19.61 13.02 8.75
C PRO A 193 21.04 13.22 8.22
N VAL A 194 21.54 12.34 7.35
CA VAL A 194 22.87 12.48 6.72
C VAL A 194 22.86 13.68 5.78
N TYR A 195 21.86 13.77 4.88
CA TYR A 195 21.66 14.92 4.01
C TYR A 195 21.58 16.23 4.80
N SER A 196 20.72 16.28 5.82
CA SER A 196 20.47 17.49 6.59
C SER A 196 21.70 18.01 7.35
N ARG A 197 22.66 17.13 7.70
CA ARG A 197 23.84 17.51 8.49
C ARG A 197 25.12 17.63 7.67
N GLN A 198 25.22 16.89 6.56
CA GLN A 198 26.47 16.68 5.82
C GLN A 198 26.35 17.01 4.33
N GLY A 199 25.17 17.41 3.85
CA GLY A 199 24.93 17.83 2.48
C GLY A 199 24.74 16.68 1.48
N ILE A 200 24.60 17.06 0.21
CA ILE A 200 24.20 16.15 -0.87
C ILE A 200 25.20 15.01 -1.10
N LYS A 201 26.51 15.29 -1.05
CA LYS A 201 27.53 14.29 -1.34
C LYS A 201 27.53 13.14 -0.32
N ALA A 202 27.42 13.45 0.97
CA ALA A 202 27.32 12.44 2.01
C ALA A 202 26.02 11.62 1.89
N PHE A 203 24.93 12.24 1.45
CA PHE A 203 23.68 11.53 1.19
C PHE A 203 23.80 10.58 -0.01
N GLU A 204 24.45 10.99 -1.09
CA GLU A 204 24.74 10.12 -2.23
C GLU A 204 25.60 8.93 -1.83
N ASP A 205 26.65 9.15 -1.04
CA ASP A 205 27.52 8.08 -0.54
C ASP A 205 26.72 7.11 0.37
N TRP A 206 25.82 7.63 1.21
CA TRP A 206 24.90 6.82 2.00
C TRP A 206 23.92 6.01 1.14
N LEU A 207 23.37 6.61 0.08
CA LEU A 207 22.49 5.92 -0.87
C LEU A 207 23.22 4.79 -1.59
N ASN A 208 24.45 5.05 -2.05
CA ASN A 208 25.30 4.09 -2.76
C ASN A 208 25.76 2.92 -1.88
N ASP A 209 25.84 3.10 -0.56
CA ASP A 209 26.12 2.02 0.38
C ASP A 209 24.85 1.46 1.04
N ARG A 210 24.35 2.15 2.08
CA ARG A 210 23.25 1.65 2.92
C ARG A 210 21.94 1.59 2.14
N GLY A 211 21.65 2.56 1.29
CA GLY A 211 20.46 2.54 0.42
C GLY A 211 20.43 1.31 -0.50
N VAL A 212 21.55 1.02 -1.18
CA VAL A 212 21.72 -0.17 -2.02
C VAL A 212 21.60 -1.47 -1.21
N LYS A 213 22.18 -1.53 -0.01
CA LYS A 213 22.03 -2.70 0.87
C LYS A 213 20.57 -2.94 1.26
N ASN A 214 19.83 -1.88 1.62
CA ASN A 214 18.43 -1.98 1.98
C ASN A 214 17.58 -2.50 0.80
N ILE A 215 17.73 -1.93 -0.40
CA ILE A 215 16.93 -2.36 -1.56
C ILE A 215 17.29 -3.79 -2.00
N LYS A 216 18.57 -4.20 -1.92
CA LYS A 216 18.98 -5.58 -2.20
C LYS A 216 18.39 -6.56 -1.20
N ALA A 217 18.41 -6.25 0.09
CA ALA A 217 17.79 -7.09 1.12
C ALA A 217 16.26 -7.22 0.91
N LEU A 218 15.59 -6.13 0.52
CA LEU A 218 14.18 -6.17 0.15
C LEU A 218 13.93 -7.04 -1.08
N ASN A 219 14.75 -6.91 -2.13
CA ASN A 219 14.63 -7.69 -3.36
C ASN A 219 14.78 -9.20 -3.11
N GLU A 220 15.63 -9.61 -2.17
CA GLU A 220 15.76 -11.02 -1.80
C GLU A 220 14.47 -11.56 -1.17
N VAL A 221 13.81 -10.80 -0.30
CA VAL A 221 12.50 -11.18 0.27
C VAL A 221 11.42 -11.21 -0.81
N LEU A 222 11.45 -10.27 -1.76
CA LEU A 222 10.47 -10.20 -2.85
C LEU A 222 10.51 -11.38 -3.83
N LYS A 223 11.52 -12.25 -3.77
CA LYS A 223 11.49 -13.53 -4.51
C LYS A 223 10.32 -14.44 -4.11
N GLY A 224 9.75 -14.23 -2.91
CA GLY A 224 8.53 -14.93 -2.48
C GLY A 224 7.22 -14.25 -2.91
N ALA A 225 7.27 -13.07 -3.52
CA ALA A 225 6.09 -12.44 -4.09
C ALA A 225 5.58 -13.21 -5.32
N GLN A 226 4.30 -13.05 -5.65
CA GLN A 226 3.69 -13.70 -6.80
C GLN A 226 3.66 -12.77 -8.01
N PRO A 227 3.74 -13.28 -9.24
CA PRO A 227 3.49 -12.44 -10.40
C PRO A 227 2.04 -11.92 -10.38
N TRP A 228 1.82 -10.66 -10.77
CA TRP A 228 0.50 -10.02 -10.68
C TRP A 228 -0.61 -10.81 -11.41
N TYR A 229 -0.29 -11.44 -12.54
CA TYR A 229 -1.23 -12.22 -13.35
C TYR A 229 -1.67 -13.52 -12.67
N ALA A 230 -0.97 -13.98 -11.62
CA ALA A 230 -1.42 -15.11 -10.83
C ALA A 230 -2.79 -14.84 -10.18
N LYS A 231 -3.10 -13.57 -9.86
CA LYS A 231 -4.42 -13.19 -9.34
C LYS A 231 -5.56 -13.49 -10.31
N TYR A 232 -5.25 -13.47 -11.61
CA TYR A 232 -6.19 -13.72 -12.69
C TYR A 232 -6.11 -15.15 -13.25
N GLY A 233 -5.40 -16.04 -12.56
CA GLY A 233 -5.29 -17.45 -12.93
C GLY A 233 -4.21 -17.76 -13.96
N GLY A 234 -3.33 -16.81 -14.29
CA GLY A 234 -2.22 -17.02 -15.23
C GLY A 234 -2.10 -15.94 -16.30
N LEU A 235 -0.93 -15.84 -16.95
CA LEU A 235 -0.68 -14.85 -18.00
C LEU A 235 -1.54 -15.11 -19.25
N GLU A 236 -1.83 -16.38 -19.52
CA GLU A 236 -2.69 -16.84 -20.62
C GLU A 236 -4.16 -16.46 -20.47
N LYS A 237 -4.59 -16.05 -19.27
CA LYS A 237 -5.93 -15.52 -19.01
C LYS A 237 -6.02 -14.01 -19.28
N ILE A 238 -4.90 -13.35 -19.53
CA ILE A 238 -4.83 -11.92 -19.78
C ILE A 238 -5.02 -11.63 -21.27
N GLN A 239 -5.99 -10.78 -21.58
CA GLN A 239 -6.18 -10.26 -22.94
C GLN A 239 -5.47 -8.92 -23.07
N LYS A 240 -4.63 -8.77 -24.09
CA LYS A 240 -4.10 -7.46 -24.47
C LYS A 240 -5.22 -6.69 -25.14
N LYS A 241 -5.60 -5.55 -24.57
CA LYS A 241 -6.48 -4.59 -25.24
C LYS A 241 -5.73 -4.09 -26.49
N GLY A 242 -6.35 -4.20 -27.66
CA GLY A 242 -5.78 -3.66 -28.90
C GLY A 242 -5.66 -2.14 -28.80
N SER A 243 -4.61 -1.55 -29.37
CA SER A 243 -4.41 -0.11 -29.35
C SER A 243 -5.54 0.60 -30.11
N ASN A 244 -6.43 1.28 -29.40
CA ASN A 244 -7.49 2.11 -30.00
C ASN A 244 -7.06 3.58 -30.20
N LEU A 245 -5.78 3.89 -30.05
CA LEU A 245 -5.23 5.21 -30.32
C LEU A 245 -4.99 5.37 -31.84
N SER A 246 -6.04 5.76 -32.56
CA SER A 246 -5.96 6.44 -33.86
C SER A 246 -6.03 7.95 -33.67
#